data_AF-A0A7J8WEN4-F1
#
_entry.id   AF-A0A7J8WEN4-F1
#
_cell.length_a   1.000
_cell.length_b   1.000
_cell.length_c   1.000
_cell.angle_alpha   90.00
_cell.angle_beta   90.00
_cell.angle_gamma   90.00
#
_symmetry.space_group_name_H-M   'P 1'
#
loop_
_entity.id
_entity.type
_entity.pdbx_description
1 polymer ?
#
loop_
_entity_poly.entity_id
_entity_poly.type
_entity_poly.pdbx_seq_one_letter_code
_entity_poly.pdbx_strand_id
1 'polypeptide(L)' 'MEYEDQINRAMDPKYECLLFDLDDTLYPLTSGISSEVTKNIQEYMIKKLGIKDNVPELCVSLYKHYGTTMAGLK' A
#
# COMPACT_ATOMS: atom_id res chain seq x y z
N MET A 1 -12.51 -30.34 -33.38
CA MET A 1 -13.87 -30.19 -32.83
C MET A 1 -13.96 -30.70 -31.39
N GLU A 2 -14.04 -32.00 -31.07
CA GLU A 2 -14.15 -32.44 -29.65
C GLU A 2 -12.96 -32.05 -28.75
N TYR A 3 -11.74 -31.95 -29.30
CA TYR A 3 -10.54 -31.56 -28.54
C TYR A 3 -10.48 -30.05 -28.25
N GLU A 4 -11.06 -29.22 -29.11
CA GLU A 4 -11.13 -27.77 -28.94
C GLU A 4 -12.19 -27.40 -27.88
N ASP A 5 -13.29 -28.15 -27.83
CA ASP A 5 -14.36 -27.98 -26.84
C ASP A 5 -13.92 -28.33 -25.40
N GLN A 6 -12.98 -29.26 -25.24
CA GLN A 6 -12.39 -29.60 -23.93
C GLN A 6 -11.40 -28.54 -23.44
N ILE A 7 -10.63 -27.92 -24.33
CA ILE A 7 -9.75 -26.79 -23.98
C ILE A 7 -10.60 -25.61 -23.51
N ASN A 8 -11.68 -25.30 -24.23
CA ASN A 8 -12.58 -24.20 -23.89
C ASN A 8 -13.30 -24.41 -22.54
N ARG A 9 -13.70 -25.64 -22.17
CA ARG A 9 -14.28 -25.94 -20.84
C ARG A 9 -13.29 -25.83 -19.69
N ALA A 10 -11.99 -25.98 -19.94
CA ALA A 10 -10.95 -25.81 -18.93
C ALA A 10 -10.54 -24.34 -18.72
N MET A 11 -11.05 -23.42 -19.54
CA MET A 11 -10.67 -22.01 -19.56
C MET A 11 -11.66 -21.07 -18.87
N ASP A 12 -12.68 -21.59 -18.18
CA ASP A 12 -13.49 -20.74 -17.30
C ASP A 12 -12.58 -20.25 -16.15
N PRO A 13 -12.33 -18.94 -16.05
CA PRO A 13 -11.47 -18.42 -15.00
C PRO A 13 -12.13 -18.71 -13.65
N LYS A 14 -11.39 -19.38 -12.76
CA LYS A 14 -11.85 -19.71 -11.40
C LYS A 14 -12.36 -18.47 -10.64
N TYR A 15 -11.85 -17.29 -10.98
CA TYR A 15 -12.25 -16.02 -10.42
C TYR A 15 -12.50 -15.01 -11.54
N GLU A 16 -13.62 -14.30 -11.47
CA GLU A 16 -13.97 -13.24 -12.43
C GLU A 16 -13.19 -11.93 -12.17
N CYS A 17 -12.66 -11.78 -10.96
CA CYS A 17 -11.89 -10.60 -10.55
C CYS A 17 -10.85 -10.98 -9.49
N LEU A 18 -9.69 -10.36 -9.58
CA LEU A 18 -8.63 -10.43 -8.58
C LEU A 18 -8.24 -9.02 -8.18
N LEU A 19 -8.25 -8.75 -6.88
CA LEU A 19 -7.78 -7.50 -6.31
C LEU A 19 -6.41 -7.75 -5.67
N PHE A 20 -5.44 -6.93 -6.05
CA PHE A 20 -4.11 -6.95 -5.44
C PHE A 20 -3.90 -5.62 -4.74
N ASP A 21 -3.45 -5.70 -3.50
CA ASP A 21 -2.77 -4.56 -2.89
C ASP A 21 -1.47 -4.30 -3.66
N LEU A 22 -0.99 -3.06 -3.63
CA LEU A 22 0.21 -2.64 -4.33
C LEU A 22 1.43 -2.79 -3.42
N ASP A 23 1.41 -2.06 -2.31
CA ASP A 23 2.56 -1.90 -1.43
C ASP A 23 2.81 -3.19 -0.63
N ASP A 24 4.07 -3.59 -0.52
CA ASP A 24 4.50 -4.84 0.13
C ASP A 24 3.82 -6.13 -0.42
N THR A 25 3.14 -6.03 -1.57
CA THR A 25 2.43 -7.11 -2.25
C THR A 25 2.94 -7.32 -3.68
N LEU A 26 2.83 -6.31 -4.55
CA LEU A 26 3.36 -6.38 -5.93
C LEU A 26 4.85 -6.04 -6.00
N TYR A 27 5.38 -5.42 -4.95
CA TYR A 27 6.81 -5.31 -4.70
C TYR A 27 7.10 -5.74 -3.26
N PRO A 28 8.29 -6.30 -2.97
CA PRO A 28 8.62 -6.71 -1.62
C PRO A 28 8.95 -5.50 -0.75
N LEU A 29 8.72 -5.61 0.56
CA LEU A 29 9.14 -4.63 1.56
C LEU A 29 10.63 -4.28 1.45
N THR A 30 11.46 -5.23 1.02
CA THR A 30 12.91 -5.05 0.80
C THR A 30 13.26 -4.08 -0.33
N SER A 31 12.28 -3.63 -1.13
CA SER A 31 12.44 -2.53 -2.09
C SER A 31 12.83 -1.20 -1.46
N GLY A 32 12.55 -1.03 -0.16
CA GLY A 32 12.87 0.19 0.59
C GLY A 32 11.90 1.36 0.35
N ILE A 33 10.89 1.20 -0.51
CA ILE A 33 9.92 2.26 -0.85
C ILE A 33 9.20 2.76 0.40
N SER A 34 8.69 1.84 1.24
CA SER A 34 7.98 2.18 2.48
C SER A 34 8.83 3.06 3.42
N SER A 35 10.13 2.79 3.51
CA SER A 35 11.06 3.58 4.32
C SER A 35 11.24 5.00 3.78
N GLU A 36 11.45 5.16 2.47
CA GLU A 36 11.67 6.49 1.88
C GLU A 36 10.39 7.32 1.88
N VAL A 37 9.23 6.69 1.65
CA VAL A 37 7.91 7.35 1.78
C VAL A 37 7.68 7.81 3.22
N THR A 38 7.97 6.96 4.20
CA THR A 38 7.85 7.32 5.62
C THR A 38 8.74 8.54 5.95
N LYS A 39 9.98 8.55 5.49
CA LYS A 39 10.89 9.69 5.66
C LYS A 39 10.34 10.96 5.02
N ASN A 40 9.81 10.89 3.80
CA ASN A 40 9.22 12.04 3.12
C ASN A 40 8.01 12.61 3.88
N ILE A 41 7.17 11.75 4.47
CA ILE A 41 6.04 12.18 5.31
C ILE A 41 6.55 12.91 6.56
N GLN A 42 7.54 12.35 7.25
CA GLN A 42 8.13 13.00 8.43
C GLN A 42 8.76 14.35 8.08
N GLU A 43 9.49 14.43 6.95
CA GLU A 43 10.04 15.69 6.46
C GLU A 43 8.96 16.72 6.14
N TYR A 44 7.83 16.30 5.55
CA TYR A 44 6.69 17.17 5.29
C TYR A 44 6.09 17.70 6.61
N MET A 45 5.87 16.85 7.60
CA MET A 45 5.36 17.24 8.91
C MET A 45 6.26 18.29 9.59
N ILE A 46 7.58 18.11 9.52
CA ILE A 46 8.54 19.05 10.12
C ILE A 46 8.60 20.35 9.31
N LYS A 47 8.86 20.25 8.01
CA LYS A 47 9.21 21.41 7.17
C LYS A 47 7.98 22.22 6.75
N LYS A 48 6.83 21.58 6.55
CA LYS A 48 5.62 22.21 6.03
C LYS A 48 4.56 22.45 7.10
N LEU A 49 4.41 21.53 8.05
CA LEU A 49 3.43 21.67 9.13
C LEU A 49 4.03 22.25 10.41
N GLY A 50 5.36 22.34 10.52
CA GLY A 50 6.04 22.90 11.69
C GLY A 50 5.96 22.03 12.94
N ILE A 51 5.67 20.74 12.80
CA ILE A 51 5.60 19.78 13.92
C ILE A 51 7.04 19.39 14.30
N LYS A 52 7.47 19.74 15.51
CA LYS A 52 8.89 19.63 15.91
C LYS A 52 9.22 18.38 16.73
N ASP A 53 8.28 17.89 17.53
CA ASP A 53 8.54 16.82 18.50
C ASP A 53 7.68 15.58 18.20
N ASN A 54 8.23 14.40 18.50
CA ASN A 54 7.55 13.09 18.43
C ASN A 54 6.90 12.75 17.07
N VAL A 55 7.47 13.27 15.97
CA VAL A 55 6.96 13.03 14.61
C VAL A 55 6.90 11.52 14.26
N PRO A 56 7.90 10.68 14.58
CA PRO A 56 7.82 9.24 14.34
C PRO A 56 6.67 8.55 15.10
N GLU A 57 6.50 8.87 16.38
CA GLU A 57 5.43 8.32 17.23
C GLU A 57 4.06 8.77 16.72
N LEU A 58 3.95 10.03 16.30
CA LEU A 58 2.74 10.58 15.72
C LEU A 58 2.41 9.89 14.39
N CYS A 59 3.40 9.63 13.53
CA CYS A 59 3.19 8.84 12.30
C CYS A 59 2.57 7.47 12.62
N VAL A 60 3.15 6.73 13.57
CA VAL A 60 2.64 5.42 13.98
C VAL A 60 1.21 5.54 14.54
N SER A 61 0.95 6.54 15.37
CA SER A 61 -0.37 6.78 15.96
C SER A 61 -1.42 7.06 14.89
N LEU A 62 -1.14 7.98 13.97
CA LEU A 62 -2.04 8.37 12.89
C LEU A 62 -2.27 7.23 11.91
N TYR A 63 -1.22 6.49 11.53
CA TYR A 63 -1.34 5.30 10.70
C TYR A 63 -2.29 4.27 11.32
N LYS A 64 -2.14 3.98 12.63
CA LYS A 64 -3.01 3.03 13.33
C LYS A 64 -4.47 3.46 13.41
N HIS A 65 -4.74 4.75 13.54
CA HIS A 65 -6.10 5.27 13.70
C HIS A 65 -6.81 5.56 12.36
N TYR A 66 -6.05 5.95 11.34
CA TYR A 66 -6.60 6.48 10.08
C TYR A 66 -6.20 5.66 8.84
N GLY A 67 -5.44 4.57 9.01
CA GLY A 67 -4.95 3.73 7.92
C GLY A 67 -3.75 4.31 7.17
N THR A 68 -3.54 5.63 7.22
CA THR A 68 -2.34 6.31 6.74
C THR A 68 -2.02 7.51 7.64
N THR A 69 -0.74 7.89 7.75
CA THR A 69 -0.36 9.10 8.49
C THR A 69 -1.02 10.35 7.91
N MET A 70 -0.99 10.49 6.57
CA MET A 70 -1.49 11.68 5.88
C MET A 70 -3.00 11.90 6.08
N ALA A 71 -3.80 10.83 6.13
CA ALA A 71 -5.24 10.96 6.37
C ALA A 71 -5.56 11.55 7.77
N GLY A 72 -4.67 11.34 8.74
CA GLY A 72 -4.79 11.86 10.10
C GLY A 72 -4.25 13.28 10.32
N LEU A 73 -3.62 13.89 9.33
CA LEU A 73 -3.01 15.24 9.40
C LEU A 73 -3.96 16.37 8.94
N LYS A 74 -5.26 16.12 8.86
CA LYS A 74 -6.27 17.11 8.45
C LYS A 74 -6.39 18.30 9.40
#